data_AF-A0A973LWI9-F1
#
_entry.id   AF-A0A973LWI9-F1
#
_cell.length_a   1.000
_cell.length_b   1.000
_cell.length_c   1.000
_cell.angle_alpha   90.00
_cell.angle_beta   90.00
_cell.angle_gamma   90.00
#
_symmetry.space_group_name_H-M   'P 1'
#
loop_
_entity.id
_entity.type
_entity.pdbx_description
1 polymer ?
#
loop_
_entity_poly.entity_id
_entity_poly.type
_entity_poly.pdbx_seq_one_letter_code
_entity_poly.pdbx_strand_id
1 'polypeptide(L)'
;MSWKYRANATLEGLTGYTLRRRLRKEPPEPPPKVPLELQRLPGDVVRGPVDAAHDRLLRAPVFLLSSVRSGSTLLRVMLNSHSRVHSPIETHFRRMTVGLPTEPVRQAVELLGHTHADLEHLVWDRLLHRELSRSGKPILVEKTPSNVFAWRRLATCWPDARFVFLLRHPASITQSWHEADPERRPMEEAVPRTLTYMTHLEEARTHLEGLTLRYEDLVAEPEDELRRVCAFLGVEWEPAMLEYGAHDHGAFVKGIGDWRDKIRAGTVVAGRPLPAPGEVPAELREISRLWGYDPL
;
A
#
# COMPACT_ATOMS: atom_id res chain seq x y z
N MET A 1 -0.45 -46.15 -44.78
CA MET A 1 0.95 -45.66 -44.72
C MET A 1 0.95 -44.16 -45.05
N SER A 2 1.44 -43.29 -44.16
CA SER A 2 1.41 -41.83 -44.35
C SER A 2 2.25 -41.42 -45.56
N TRP A 3 1.80 -40.42 -46.33
CA TRP A 3 2.54 -39.89 -47.49
C TRP A 3 3.97 -39.46 -47.13
N LYS A 4 4.18 -38.97 -45.89
CA LYS A 4 5.49 -38.58 -45.38
C LYS A 4 6.46 -39.75 -45.26
N TYR A 5 5.96 -40.93 -44.91
CA TYR A 5 6.78 -42.13 -44.83
C TYR A 5 7.27 -42.54 -46.21
N ARG A 6 6.38 -42.54 -47.21
CA ARG A 6 6.75 -42.82 -48.60
C ARG A 6 7.76 -41.79 -49.14
N ALA A 7 7.53 -40.51 -48.88
CA ALA A 7 8.44 -39.45 -49.30
C ALA A 7 9.83 -39.59 -48.68
N ASN A 8 9.92 -39.86 -47.37
CA ASN A 8 11.22 -40.05 -46.70
C ASN A 8 11.93 -41.34 -47.13
N ALA A 9 11.20 -42.45 -47.31
CA ALA A 9 11.80 -43.70 -47.78
C ALA A 9 12.41 -43.56 -49.18
N THR A 10 11.76 -42.82 -50.08
CA THR A 10 12.30 -42.53 -51.41
C THR A 10 13.51 -41.58 -51.34
N LEU A 11 13.45 -40.55 -50.50
CA LEU A 11 14.54 -39.57 -50.37
C LEU A 11 15.79 -40.18 -49.74
N GLU A 12 15.64 -40.99 -48.68
CA GLU A 12 16.74 -41.71 -48.04
C GLU A 12 17.39 -42.68 -49.01
N GLY A 13 16.60 -43.47 -49.74
CA GLY A 13 17.13 -44.46 -50.67
C GLY A 13 17.92 -43.84 -51.84
N LEU A 14 17.55 -42.64 -52.30
CA LEU A 14 18.19 -41.99 -53.44
C LEU A 14 19.32 -41.03 -53.06
N THR A 15 19.25 -40.43 -51.88
CA THR A 15 20.12 -39.30 -51.53
C THR A 15 20.76 -39.40 -50.15
N GLY A 16 20.30 -40.33 -49.30
CA GLY A 16 20.73 -40.44 -47.90
C GLY A 16 20.15 -39.37 -46.96
N TYR A 17 19.27 -38.48 -47.43
CA TYR A 17 18.69 -37.40 -46.62
C TYR A 17 17.24 -37.69 -46.20
N THR A 18 16.86 -37.24 -45.01
CA THR A 18 15.51 -37.39 -44.44
C THR A 18 14.87 -36.03 -44.17
N LEU A 19 13.61 -35.81 -44.56
CA LEU A 19 12.87 -34.61 -44.18
C LEU A 19 12.34 -34.75 -42.74
N ARG A 20 12.74 -33.82 -41.87
CA ARG A 20 12.20 -33.66 -40.51
C ARG A 20 11.43 -32.35 -40.38
N ARG A 21 10.32 -32.35 -39.64
CA ARG A 21 9.60 -31.12 -39.31
C ARG A 21 10.49 -30.27 -38.39
N ARG A 22 10.90 -29.10 -38.86
CA ARG A 22 11.58 -28.11 -38.00
C ARG A 22 10.60 -27.70 -36.89
N LEU A 23 10.94 -27.98 -35.63
CA LEU A 23 10.21 -27.39 -34.51
C LEU A 23 10.39 -25.87 -34.62
N ARG A 24 9.27 -25.14 -34.66
CA ARG A 24 9.28 -23.68 -34.72
C ARG A 24 9.96 -23.22 -33.43
N LYS A 25 11.19 -22.72 -33.51
CA LYS A 25 11.86 -22.07 -32.38
C LYS A 25 11.04 -20.81 -32.14
N GLU A 26 10.33 -20.75 -31.01
CA GLU A 26 9.66 -19.51 -30.62
C GLU A 26 10.74 -18.41 -30.62
N PRO A 27 10.47 -17.24 -31.23
CA PRO A 27 11.39 -16.13 -31.10
C PRO A 27 11.60 -15.88 -29.60
N PRO A 28 12.82 -15.55 -29.16
CA PRO A 28 13.02 -15.16 -27.77
C PRO A 28 11.99 -14.08 -27.44
N GLU A 29 11.31 -14.22 -26.30
CA GLU A 29 10.41 -13.17 -25.84
C GLU A 29 11.18 -11.85 -25.92
N PRO A 30 10.60 -10.81 -26.56
CA PRO A 30 11.23 -9.50 -26.48
C PRO A 30 11.47 -9.21 -24.99
N PRO A 31 12.59 -8.57 -24.62
CA PRO A 31 12.78 -8.14 -23.25
C PRO A 31 11.48 -7.45 -22.82
N PRO A 32 10.96 -7.72 -21.61
CA PRO A 32 9.72 -7.10 -21.17
C PRO A 32 9.87 -5.63 -21.50
N LYS A 33 8.92 -5.08 -22.28
CA LYS A 33 8.88 -3.64 -22.49
C LYS A 33 9.05 -3.09 -21.09
N VAL A 34 10.12 -2.31 -20.87
CA VAL A 34 10.21 -1.51 -19.64
C VAL A 34 8.81 -0.93 -19.55
N PRO A 35 8.05 -1.21 -18.47
CA PRO A 35 6.76 -0.58 -18.34
C PRO A 35 6.95 0.92 -18.58
N LEU A 36 5.88 1.69 -18.80
CA LEU A 36 5.99 3.13 -18.61
C LEU A 36 6.29 3.38 -17.12
N GLU A 37 7.49 3.03 -16.69
CA GLU A 37 8.04 3.10 -15.35
C GLU A 37 8.40 4.56 -15.21
N LEU A 38 7.70 5.27 -14.34
CA LEU A 38 8.07 5.40 -12.92
C LEU A 38 9.37 6.17 -12.70
N GLN A 39 10.16 6.43 -13.75
CA GLN A 39 11.17 7.47 -13.72
C GLN A 39 10.43 8.80 -13.82
N ARG A 40 10.43 9.54 -12.71
CA ARG A 40 10.19 10.97 -12.78
C ARG A 40 11.02 11.52 -13.92
N LEU A 41 10.41 12.38 -14.73
CA LEU A 41 11.15 13.07 -15.78
C LEU A 41 12.41 13.71 -15.14
N PRO A 42 13.60 13.58 -15.75
CA PRO A 42 14.79 14.23 -15.22
C PRO A 42 14.51 15.72 -14.98
N GLY A 43 14.72 16.18 -13.74
CA GLY A 43 14.43 17.57 -13.34
C GLY A 43 13.02 17.85 -12.82
N ASP A 44 12.12 16.85 -12.72
CA ASP A 44 10.78 17.03 -12.16
C ASP A 44 10.81 17.46 -10.68
N VAL A 45 10.14 18.57 -10.38
CA VAL A 45 10.11 19.18 -9.05
C VAL A 45 8.78 18.84 -8.37
N VAL A 46 8.85 18.19 -7.21
CA VAL A 46 7.70 18.05 -6.32
C VAL A 46 7.56 19.32 -5.50
N ARG A 47 6.39 19.94 -5.59
CA ARG A 47 6.01 21.14 -4.85
C ARG A 47 4.58 21.01 -4.37
N GLY A 48 4.21 21.87 -3.42
CA GLY A 48 2.82 21.97 -2.95
C GLY A 48 1.91 22.54 -4.03
N PRO A 49 0.59 22.50 -3.82
CA PRO A 49 -0.37 23.12 -4.74
C PRO A 49 -0.03 24.60 -4.93
N VAL A 50 -0.11 25.09 -6.17
CA VAL A 50 0.16 26.49 -6.51
C VAL A 50 -0.98 27.35 -5.99
N ASP A 51 -2.22 26.87 -6.15
CA ASP A 51 -3.41 27.42 -5.55
C ASP A 51 -4.22 26.29 -4.89
N ALA A 52 -4.06 26.13 -3.58
CA ALA A 52 -4.72 25.05 -2.84
C ALA A 52 -6.26 25.06 -2.94
N ALA A 53 -6.89 26.20 -3.24
CA ALA A 53 -8.35 26.30 -3.37
C ALA A 53 -8.87 25.77 -4.72
N HIS A 54 -8.02 25.77 -5.75
CA HIS A 54 -8.38 25.34 -7.11
C HIS A 54 -7.72 24.01 -7.51
N ASP A 55 -6.52 23.74 -7.01
CA ASP A 55 -5.73 22.55 -7.37
C ASP A 55 -6.16 21.30 -6.60
N ARG A 56 -6.92 21.45 -5.50
CA ARG A 56 -7.33 20.34 -4.65
C ARG A 56 -8.81 20.43 -4.31
N LEU A 57 -9.46 19.29 -4.33
CA LEU A 57 -10.84 19.11 -3.92
C LEU A 57 -10.93 18.50 -2.51
N LEU A 58 -9.94 17.70 -2.12
CA LEU A 58 -9.82 17.27 -0.72
C LEU A 58 -9.29 18.43 0.12
N ARG A 59 -9.97 18.68 1.24
CA ARG A 59 -9.51 19.65 2.25
C ARG A 59 -8.49 18.99 3.17
N ALA A 60 -8.92 18.27 4.20
CA ALA A 60 -8.01 17.62 5.15
C ALA A 60 -8.13 16.09 5.11
N PRO A 61 -7.61 15.41 4.05
CA PRO A 61 -7.61 13.95 4.03
C PRO A 61 -6.75 13.40 5.16
N VAL A 62 -7.14 12.24 5.68
CA VAL A 62 -6.41 11.56 6.75
C VAL A 62 -5.62 10.41 6.14
N PHE A 63 -4.34 10.29 6.47
CA PHE A 63 -3.51 9.16 6.07
C PHE A 63 -3.19 8.30 7.28
N LEU A 64 -3.60 7.03 7.22
CA LEU A 64 -3.19 6.01 8.17
C LEU A 64 -1.89 5.36 7.69
N LEU A 65 -0.77 5.78 8.31
CA LEU A 65 0.57 5.29 8.03
C LEU A 65 0.92 4.16 9.00
N SER A 66 1.42 3.05 8.46
CA SER A 66 1.85 1.90 9.24
C SER A 66 2.87 1.07 8.48
N SER A 67 3.60 0.21 9.17
CA SER A 67 4.24 -0.92 8.49
C SER A 67 3.17 -1.89 7.99
N VAL A 68 3.51 -2.71 6.97
CA VAL A 68 2.72 -3.89 6.66
C VAL A 68 2.53 -4.76 7.90
N ARG A 69 1.42 -5.50 7.99
CA ARG A 69 1.15 -6.41 9.10
C ARG A 69 1.05 -5.73 10.49
N SER A 70 0.79 -4.42 10.55
CA SER A 70 0.58 -3.70 11.82
C SER A 70 -0.88 -3.67 12.29
N GLY A 71 -1.79 -4.42 11.64
CA GLY A 71 -3.22 -4.37 11.93
C GLY A 71 -3.96 -3.19 11.28
N SER A 72 -3.36 -2.50 10.32
CA SER A 72 -3.99 -1.33 9.66
C SER A 72 -5.25 -1.66 8.87
N THR A 73 -5.46 -2.92 8.45
CA THR A 73 -6.74 -3.36 7.89
C THR A 73 -7.84 -3.41 8.94
N LEU A 74 -7.55 -3.83 10.17
CA LEU A 74 -8.51 -3.83 11.29
C LEU A 74 -8.97 -2.41 11.60
N LEU A 75 -8.02 -1.50 11.83
CA LEU A 75 -8.34 -0.08 12.08
C LEU A 75 -9.12 0.54 10.92
N ARG A 76 -8.75 0.22 9.67
CA ARG A 76 -9.49 0.68 8.48
C ARG A 76 -10.95 0.23 8.48
N VAL A 77 -11.27 -1.03 8.79
CA VAL A 77 -12.67 -1.50 8.79
C VAL A 77 -13.47 -0.92 9.97
N MET A 78 -12.86 -0.79 11.15
CA MET A 78 -13.47 -0.10 12.29
C MET A 78 -13.82 1.34 11.93
N LEU A 79 -12.88 2.09 11.35
CA LEU A 79 -13.11 3.46 10.91
C LEU A 79 -14.16 3.56 9.80
N ASN A 80 -14.16 2.65 8.84
CA ASN A 80 -15.14 2.68 7.75
C ASN A 80 -16.58 2.37 8.20
N SER A 81 -16.76 1.76 9.38
CA SER A 81 -18.07 1.48 9.97
C SER A 81 -18.73 2.73 10.55
N HIS A 82 -17.94 3.75 10.90
CA HIS A 82 -18.44 5.02 11.42
C HIS A 82 -19.24 5.79 10.34
N SER A 83 -20.39 6.36 10.69
CA SER A 83 -21.31 7.01 9.77
C SER A 83 -20.68 8.18 8.98
N ARG A 84 -19.75 8.91 9.62
CA ARG A 84 -19.04 10.07 9.05
C ARG A 84 -17.65 9.80 8.46
N VAL A 85 -17.11 8.58 8.56
CA VAL A 85 -15.75 8.26 8.09
C VAL A 85 -15.79 7.23 6.96
N HIS A 86 -15.17 7.57 5.84
CA HIS A 86 -14.94 6.67 4.73
C HIS A 86 -13.48 6.23 4.73
N SER A 87 -13.24 4.93 4.93
CA SER A 87 -11.92 4.33 4.78
C SER A 87 -11.99 3.19 3.75
N PRO A 88 -11.73 3.50 2.47
CA PRO A 88 -11.84 2.51 1.40
C PRO A 88 -10.78 1.42 1.52
N ILE A 89 -10.84 0.44 0.62
CA ILE A 89 -9.76 -0.54 0.43
C ILE A 89 -8.45 0.17 0.06
N GLU A 90 -7.32 -0.55 0.11
CA GLU A 90 -6.03 0.00 -0.30
C GLU A 90 -6.11 0.52 -1.75
N THR A 91 -5.99 1.83 -1.92
CA THR A 91 -6.21 2.48 -3.22
C THR A 91 -4.98 2.43 -4.11
N HIS A 92 -3.80 2.24 -3.50
CA HIS A 92 -2.50 2.32 -4.17
C HIS A 92 -2.30 3.60 -5.00
N PHE A 93 -3.02 4.67 -4.68
CA PHE A 93 -3.16 5.84 -5.56
C PHE A 93 -1.81 6.45 -5.96
N ARG A 94 -0.84 6.48 -5.05
CA ARG A 94 0.49 7.08 -5.30
C ARG A 94 1.31 6.35 -6.37
N ARG A 95 0.92 5.14 -6.75
CA ARG A 95 1.56 4.35 -7.82
C ARG A 95 1.00 4.70 -9.20
N MET A 96 -0.08 5.46 -9.27
CA MET A 96 -0.60 5.99 -10.53
C MET A 96 0.27 7.14 -11.01
N THR A 97 0.68 7.09 -12.27
CA THR A 97 1.55 8.07 -12.92
C THR A 97 0.85 8.67 -14.15
N VAL A 98 1.32 9.83 -14.60
CA VAL A 98 0.78 10.51 -15.79
C VAL A 98 1.79 10.41 -16.94
N GLY A 99 1.44 9.71 -18.01
CA GLY A 99 2.32 9.61 -19.17
C GLY A 99 2.41 10.93 -19.94
N LEU A 100 3.63 11.41 -20.22
CA LEU A 100 3.90 12.53 -21.14
C LEU A 100 4.69 12.01 -22.36
N PRO A 101 4.04 11.27 -23.26
CA PRO A 101 4.71 10.37 -24.21
C PRO A 101 5.44 11.09 -25.35
N THR A 102 5.12 12.34 -25.64
CA THR A 102 5.70 13.09 -26.77
C THR A 102 6.35 14.38 -26.31
N GLU A 103 7.32 14.86 -27.10
CA GLU A 103 8.01 16.11 -26.80
C GLU A 103 7.08 17.34 -26.79
N PRO A 104 6.14 17.51 -27.74
CA PRO A 104 5.18 18.62 -27.68
C PRO A 104 4.33 18.61 -26.41
N VAL A 105 3.95 17.43 -25.90
CA VAL A 105 3.18 17.32 -24.64
C VAL A 105 4.03 17.77 -23.44
N ARG A 106 5.31 17.36 -23.38
CA ARG A 106 6.22 17.79 -22.30
C ARG A 106 6.46 19.30 -22.33
N GLN A 107 6.74 19.85 -23.51
CA GLN A 107 6.94 21.29 -23.71
C GLN A 107 5.69 22.08 -23.33
N ALA A 108 4.50 21.60 -23.70
CA ALA A 108 3.25 22.27 -23.32
C ALA A 108 3.06 22.30 -21.80
N VAL A 109 3.31 21.18 -21.09
CA VAL A 109 3.22 21.10 -19.63
C VAL A 109 4.18 22.11 -18.97
N GLU A 110 5.43 22.15 -19.42
CA GLU A 110 6.45 23.08 -18.90
C GLU A 110 6.11 24.54 -19.21
N LEU A 111 5.71 24.87 -20.44
CA LEU A 111 5.36 26.24 -20.85
C LEU A 111 4.10 26.76 -20.16
N LEU A 112 3.18 25.87 -19.77
CA LEU A 112 2.03 26.19 -18.92
C LEU A 112 2.39 26.30 -17.44
N GLY A 113 3.65 26.06 -17.09
CA GLY A 113 4.17 26.20 -15.73
C GLY A 113 3.86 25.01 -14.82
N HIS A 114 3.47 23.86 -15.38
CA HIS A 114 3.19 22.64 -14.63
C HIS A 114 4.43 21.74 -14.56
N THR A 115 4.55 21.00 -13.46
CA THR A 115 5.49 19.87 -13.35
C THR A 115 4.75 18.55 -13.59
N HIS A 116 5.49 17.47 -13.81
CA HIS A 116 4.86 16.15 -13.89
C HIS A 116 4.27 15.74 -12.53
N ALA A 117 4.92 16.16 -11.42
CA ALA A 117 4.38 15.98 -10.09
C ALA A 117 3.02 16.69 -9.87
N ASP A 118 2.82 17.90 -10.39
CA ASP A 118 1.54 18.62 -10.31
C ASP A 118 0.42 17.80 -10.96
N LEU A 119 0.68 17.22 -12.15
CA LEU A 119 -0.32 16.40 -12.86
C LEU A 119 -0.66 15.12 -12.09
N GLU A 120 0.34 14.45 -11.51
CA GLU A 120 0.11 13.28 -10.67
C GLU A 120 -0.70 13.67 -9.42
N HIS A 121 -0.39 14.79 -8.76
CA HIS A 121 -1.13 15.29 -7.60
C HIS A 121 -2.60 15.58 -7.94
N LEU A 122 -2.89 16.19 -9.10
CA LEU A 122 -4.26 16.41 -9.58
C LEU A 122 -5.03 15.09 -9.75
N VAL A 123 -4.38 14.07 -10.33
CA VAL A 123 -5.00 12.74 -10.52
C VAL A 123 -5.25 12.06 -9.17
N TRP A 124 -4.29 12.14 -8.26
CA TRP A 124 -4.40 11.55 -6.92
C TRP A 124 -5.52 12.18 -6.11
N ASP A 125 -5.56 13.51 -6.05
CA ASP A 125 -6.59 14.28 -5.35
C ASP A 125 -7.97 13.98 -5.94
N ARG A 126 -8.11 14.05 -7.27
CA ARG A 126 -9.40 13.79 -7.91
C ARG A 126 -9.89 12.37 -7.67
N LEU A 127 -9.02 11.36 -7.71
CA LEU A 127 -9.42 9.98 -7.43
C LEU A 127 -9.96 9.86 -6.00
N LEU A 128 -9.16 10.28 -5.01
CA LEU A 128 -9.53 10.15 -3.60
C LEU A 128 -10.77 10.99 -3.25
N HIS A 129 -10.90 12.19 -3.84
CA HIS A 129 -12.11 13.00 -3.73
C HIS A 129 -13.34 12.30 -4.30
N ARG A 130 -13.21 11.61 -5.45
CA ARG A 130 -14.34 10.86 -6.03
C ARG A 130 -14.77 9.72 -5.12
N GLU A 131 -13.84 9.01 -4.51
CA GLU A 131 -14.17 7.97 -3.53
C GLU A 131 -14.91 8.56 -2.31
N LEU A 132 -14.39 9.65 -1.74
CA LEU A 132 -15.07 10.36 -0.64
C LEU A 132 -16.48 10.82 -1.04
N SER A 133 -16.62 11.46 -2.20
CA SER A 133 -17.91 11.97 -2.70
C SER A 133 -18.94 10.84 -2.87
N ARG A 134 -18.53 9.69 -3.42
CA ARG A 134 -19.40 8.54 -3.62
C ARG A 134 -19.86 7.90 -2.32
N SER A 135 -19.03 8.00 -1.27
CA SER A 135 -19.39 7.47 0.05
C SER A 135 -20.49 8.27 0.75
N GLY A 136 -20.71 9.53 0.34
CA GLY A 136 -21.61 10.47 1.03
C GLY A 136 -21.10 10.93 2.41
N LYS A 137 -19.88 10.54 2.80
CA LYS A 137 -19.28 10.85 4.10
C LYS A 137 -18.33 12.06 3.99
N PRO A 138 -18.14 12.82 5.08
CA PRO A 138 -17.31 14.03 5.06
C PRO A 138 -15.81 13.80 5.26
N ILE A 139 -15.38 12.65 5.81
CA ILE A 139 -13.98 12.40 6.16
C ILE A 139 -13.45 11.19 5.40
N LEU A 140 -12.35 11.38 4.68
CA LEU A 140 -11.58 10.29 4.07
C LEU A 140 -10.43 9.89 5.00
N VAL A 141 -10.33 8.59 5.30
CA VAL A 141 -9.13 7.98 5.88
C VAL A 141 -8.55 7.00 4.87
N GLU A 142 -7.51 7.43 4.15
CA GLU A 142 -6.80 6.57 3.21
C GLU A 142 -5.75 5.73 3.95
N LYS A 143 -5.82 4.42 3.75
CA LYS A 143 -4.88 3.45 4.30
C LYS A 143 -4.33 2.61 3.16
N THR A 144 -3.04 2.80 2.87
CA THR A 144 -2.22 1.86 2.11
C THR A 144 -0.85 1.78 2.78
N PRO A 145 -0.39 0.63 3.33
CA PRO A 145 0.85 0.58 4.13
C PRO A 145 2.07 1.16 3.43
N SER A 146 2.16 0.96 2.12
CA SER A 146 3.29 1.43 1.31
C SER A 146 3.30 2.95 1.06
N ASN A 147 2.30 3.68 1.54
CA ASN A 147 2.29 5.15 1.54
C ASN A 147 3.31 5.75 2.49
N VAL A 148 3.80 4.98 3.47
CA VAL A 148 4.89 5.40 4.35
C VAL A 148 6.14 5.81 3.56
N PHE A 149 6.43 5.18 2.42
CA PHE A 149 7.56 5.54 1.56
C PHE A 149 7.41 6.87 0.81
N ALA A 150 6.23 7.47 0.85
CA ALA A 150 5.92 8.70 0.15
C ALA A 150 5.45 9.80 1.10
N TRP A 151 5.65 9.64 2.42
CA TRP A 151 5.11 10.55 3.44
C TRP A 151 5.45 12.03 3.14
N ARG A 152 6.68 12.32 2.69
CA ARG A 152 7.11 13.67 2.30
C ARG A 152 6.23 14.22 1.18
N ARG A 153 6.01 13.42 0.13
CA ARG A 153 5.18 13.80 -1.02
C ARG A 153 3.70 13.90 -0.65
N LEU A 154 3.21 13.10 0.30
CA LEU A 154 1.84 13.22 0.80
C LEU A 154 1.65 14.56 1.52
N ALA A 155 2.56 14.90 2.43
CA ALA A 155 2.54 16.19 3.13
C ALA A 155 2.72 17.38 2.18
N THR A 156 3.49 17.21 1.10
CA THR A 156 3.58 18.23 0.05
C THR A 156 2.28 18.36 -0.76
N CYS A 157 1.70 17.24 -1.19
CA CYS A 157 0.47 17.21 -1.98
C CYS A 157 -0.75 17.73 -1.19
N TRP A 158 -0.82 17.38 0.10
CA TRP A 158 -1.85 17.85 1.02
C TRP A 158 -1.23 18.43 2.30
N PRO A 159 -0.90 19.74 2.32
CA PRO A 159 -0.27 20.39 3.48
C PRO A 159 -1.12 20.42 4.75
N ASP A 160 -2.44 20.28 4.60
CA ASP A 160 -3.48 20.22 5.62
C ASP A 160 -3.94 18.77 5.92
N ALA A 161 -3.23 17.77 5.40
CA ALA A 161 -3.49 16.38 5.74
C ALA A 161 -3.25 16.11 7.22
N ARG A 162 -4.04 15.17 7.75
CA ARG A 162 -3.88 14.66 9.12
C ARG A 162 -3.27 13.27 9.08
N PHE A 163 -2.38 12.95 10.02
CA PHE A 163 -1.68 11.68 10.04
C PHE A 163 -2.05 10.86 11.28
N VAL A 164 -2.35 9.58 11.05
CA VAL A 164 -2.47 8.57 12.10
C VAL A 164 -1.35 7.56 11.89
N PHE A 165 -0.54 7.33 12.93
CA PHE A 165 0.55 6.37 12.92
C PHE A 165 0.14 5.14 13.72
N LEU A 166 0.10 3.97 13.06
CA LEU A 166 -0.17 2.71 13.73
C LEU A 166 1.13 1.91 13.89
N LEU A 167 1.59 1.82 15.13
CA LEU A 167 2.73 1.01 15.54
C LEU A 167 2.26 -0.39 15.92
N ARG A 168 3.18 -1.35 15.82
CA ARG A 168 3.02 -2.72 16.32
C ARG A 168 4.40 -3.23 16.69
N HIS A 169 4.50 -4.15 17.66
CA HIS A 169 5.78 -4.72 18.05
C HIS A 169 6.59 -5.21 16.82
N PRO A 170 7.83 -4.72 16.59
CA PRO A 170 8.64 -5.03 15.41
C PRO A 170 8.80 -6.53 15.12
N ALA A 171 9.11 -7.35 16.12
CA ALA A 171 9.22 -8.80 15.92
C ALA A 171 7.87 -9.45 15.53
N SER A 172 6.73 -9.00 16.06
CA SER A 172 5.41 -9.49 15.66
C SER A 172 5.06 -9.11 14.22
N ILE A 173 5.51 -7.94 13.74
CA ILE A 173 5.37 -7.54 12.34
C ILE A 173 6.14 -8.53 11.45
N THR A 174 7.42 -8.75 11.76
CA THR A 174 8.32 -9.65 11.02
C THR A 174 7.76 -11.07 10.95
N GLN A 175 7.37 -11.63 12.10
CA GLN A 175 6.76 -12.96 12.17
C GLN A 175 5.46 -13.03 11.37
N SER A 176 4.58 -12.03 11.51
CA SER A 176 3.32 -11.98 10.76
C SER A 176 3.52 -11.81 9.26
N TRP A 177 4.62 -11.19 8.82
CA TRP A 177 4.97 -11.07 7.42
C TRP A 177 5.38 -12.42 6.83
N HIS A 178 6.24 -13.17 7.53
CA HIS A 178 6.65 -14.52 7.14
C HIS A 178 5.46 -15.47 7.09
N GLU A 179 4.65 -15.52 8.16
CA GLU A 179 3.46 -16.39 8.26
C GLU A 179 2.41 -16.13 7.16
N ALA A 180 2.42 -14.95 6.53
CA ALA A 180 1.47 -14.60 5.50
C ALA A 180 1.57 -15.49 4.26
N ASP A 181 2.78 -15.91 3.91
CA ASP A 181 3.06 -16.77 2.75
C ASP A 181 4.50 -17.36 2.91
N PRO A 182 4.72 -18.35 3.80
CA PRO A 182 6.07 -18.79 4.20
C PRO A 182 6.97 -19.21 3.04
N GLU A 183 6.40 -19.75 1.96
CA GLU A 183 7.12 -20.14 0.74
C GLU A 183 7.65 -18.92 -0.03
N ARG A 184 6.89 -17.83 -0.10
CA ARG A 184 7.25 -16.62 -0.86
C ARG A 184 7.83 -15.51 0.02
N ARG A 185 7.86 -15.71 1.32
CA ARG A 185 8.25 -14.72 2.33
C ARG A 185 9.17 -15.36 3.36
N PRO A 186 10.39 -15.78 2.98
CA PRO A 186 11.29 -16.48 3.89
C PRO A 186 11.70 -15.57 5.07
N MET A 187 11.94 -16.16 6.24
CA MET A 187 12.22 -15.39 7.47
C MET A 187 13.47 -14.52 7.34
N GLU A 188 14.48 -14.96 6.58
CA GLU A 188 15.71 -14.20 6.29
C GLU A 188 15.44 -12.85 5.60
N GLU A 189 14.36 -12.76 4.81
CA GLU A 189 13.95 -11.50 4.17
C GLU A 189 12.99 -10.67 5.05
N ALA A 190 12.42 -11.27 6.10
CA ALA A 190 11.35 -10.66 6.87
C ALA A 190 11.85 -9.42 7.62
N VAL A 191 13.01 -9.52 8.27
CA VAL A 191 13.64 -8.40 9.01
C VAL A 191 13.94 -7.23 8.09
N PRO A 192 14.79 -7.34 7.04
CA PRO A 192 15.16 -6.18 6.22
C PRO A 192 13.94 -5.56 5.52
N ARG A 193 13.00 -6.37 5.04
CA ARG A 193 11.80 -5.86 4.37
C ARG A 193 10.88 -5.10 5.31
N THR A 194 10.61 -5.64 6.49
CA THR A 194 9.69 -4.99 7.43
C THR A 194 10.35 -3.81 8.11
N LEU A 195 11.63 -3.91 8.48
CA LEU A 195 12.40 -2.80 9.05
C LEU A 195 12.39 -1.58 8.14
N THR A 196 12.51 -1.76 6.82
CA THR A 196 12.40 -0.65 5.85
C THR A 196 11.09 0.14 5.99
N TYR A 197 9.94 -0.54 6.19
CA TYR A 197 8.68 0.15 6.46
C TYR A 197 8.69 0.86 7.82
N MET A 198 9.22 0.21 8.86
CA MET A 198 9.26 0.76 10.21
C MET A 198 10.15 2.01 10.29
N THR A 199 11.31 2.01 9.62
CA THR A 199 12.20 3.17 9.54
C THR A 199 11.52 4.36 8.88
N HIS A 200 10.83 4.17 7.76
CA HIS A 200 10.09 5.27 7.11
C HIS A 200 8.89 5.72 7.95
N LEU A 201 8.27 4.83 8.72
CA LEU A 201 7.18 5.18 9.62
C LEU A 201 7.69 6.07 10.76
N GLU A 202 8.82 5.71 11.33
CA GLU A 202 9.47 6.48 12.38
C GLU A 202 9.97 7.84 11.86
N GLU A 203 10.53 7.87 10.65
CA GLU A 203 10.89 9.12 9.98
C GLU A 203 9.66 10.02 9.78
N ALA A 204 8.54 9.47 9.27
CA ALA A 204 7.31 10.22 9.09
C ALA A 204 6.78 10.77 10.44
N ARG A 205 6.74 9.92 11.47
CA ARG A 205 6.25 10.26 12.81
C ARG A 205 7.08 11.33 13.52
N THR A 206 8.39 11.39 13.23
CA THR A 206 9.29 12.41 13.81
C THR A 206 9.23 13.75 13.08
N HIS A 207 8.74 13.79 11.84
CA HIS A 207 8.67 15.00 11.02
C HIS A 207 7.26 15.54 10.80
N LEU A 208 6.22 14.77 11.12
CA LEU A 208 4.83 15.15 10.93
C LEU A 208 4.08 15.08 12.27
N GLU A 209 3.19 16.05 12.50
CA GLU A 209 2.25 15.98 13.61
C GLU A 209 1.15 14.94 13.32
N GLY A 210 0.73 14.21 14.34
CA GLY A 210 -0.35 13.23 14.19
C GLY A 210 -0.60 12.38 15.43
N LEU A 211 -1.65 11.58 15.35
CA LEU A 211 -2.04 10.65 16.42
C LEU A 211 -1.27 9.34 16.27
N THR A 212 -0.58 8.91 17.33
CA THR A 212 0.08 7.60 17.38
C THR A 212 -0.76 6.61 18.19
N LEU A 213 -0.96 5.42 17.62
CA LEU A 213 -1.65 4.28 18.20
C LEU A 213 -0.71 3.08 18.23
N ARG A 214 -0.92 2.17 19.18
CA ARG A 214 -0.30 0.83 19.18
C ARG A 214 -1.36 -0.20 18.87
N TYR A 215 -1.02 -1.14 17.99
CA TYR A 215 -1.90 -2.26 17.65
C TYR A 215 -2.33 -3.04 18.89
N GLU A 216 -1.42 -3.20 19.86
CA GLU A 216 -1.66 -3.94 21.09
C GLU A 216 -2.72 -3.25 21.96
N ASP A 217 -2.63 -1.92 22.11
CA ASP A 217 -3.63 -1.13 22.82
C ASP A 217 -4.97 -1.19 22.07
N LEU A 218 -4.94 -1.08 20.73
CA LEU A 218 -6.14 -1.14 19.89
C LEU A 218 -6.91 -2.47 20.02
N VAL A 219 -6.23 -3.59 20.25
CA VAL A 219 -6.91 -4.89 20.43
C VAL A 219 -7.20 -5.25 21.88
N ALA A 220 -6.56 -4.58 22.84
CA ALA A 220 -6.81 -4.74 24.27
C ALA A 220 -7.99 -3.86 24.71
N GLU A 221 -7.94 -2.58 24.37
CA GLU A 221 -8.90 -1.54 24.76
C GLU A 221 -9.44 -0.79 23.52
N PRO A 222 -10.15 -1.49 22.61
CA PRO A 222 -10.53 -0.93 21.32
C PRO A 222 -11.45 0.28 21.42
N GLU A 223 -12.34 0.34 22.42
CA GLU A 223 -13.23 1.49 22.59
C GLU A 223 -12.45 2.76 22.91
N ASP A 224 -11.52 2.71 23.87
CA ASP A 224 -10.73 3.86 24.29
C ASP A 224 -9.84 4.38 23.14
N GLU A 225 -9.17 3.46 22.43
CA GLU A 225 -8.35 3.84 21.27
C GLU A 225 -9.22 4.44 20.14
N LEU A 226 -10.41 3.90 19.87
CA LEU A 226 -11.31 4.46 18.86
C LEU A 226 -11.89 5.81 19.30
N ARG A 227 -12.18 6.03 20.59
CA ARG A 227 -12.57 7.34 21.12
C ARG A 227 -11.46 8.38 20.91
N ARG A 228 -10.19 8.01 21.15
CA ARG A 228 -9.03 8.87 20.87
C ARG A 228 -8.92 9.21 19.39
N VAL A 229 -9.12 8.23 18.50
CA VAL A 229 -9.12 8.46 17.04
C VAL A 229 -10.28 9.37 16.64
N CYS A 230 -11.50 9.12 17.11
CA CYS A 230 -12.67 9.96 16.82
C CYS A 230 -12.45 11.41 17.27
N ALA A 231 -11.92 11.62 18.47
CA ALA A 231 -11.56 12.95 18.97
C ALA A 231 -10.54 13.66 18.06
N PHE A 232 -9.48 12.97 17.64
CA PHE A 232 -8.51 13.49 16.66
C PHE A 232 -9.16 13.80 15.29
N LEU A 233 -10.14 13.00 14.88
CA LEU A 233 -10.86 13.19 13.64
C LEU A 233 -11.92 14.30 13.70
N GLY A 234 -12.32 14.72 14.90
CA GLY A 234 -13.39 15.71 15.13
C GLY A 234 -14.79 15.12 14.93
N VAL A 235 -14.98 13.85 15.29
CA VAL A 235 -16.28 13.15 15.27
C VAL A 235 -16.54 12.49 16.62
N GLU A 236 -17.81 12.27 16.93
CA GLU A 236 -18.20 11.47 18.10
C GLU A 236 -17.83 10.00 17.89
N TRP A 237 -17.72 9.23 18.97
CA TRP A 237 -17.53 7.79 18.86
C TRP A 237 -18.86 7.08 18.58
N GLU A 238 -18.82 6.00 17.79
CA GLU A 238 -19.99 5.19 17.46
C GLU A 238 -19.73 3.70 17.81
N PRO A 239 -20.63 3.03 18.56
CA PRO A 239 -20.47 1.61 18.92
C PRO A 239 -20.32 0.68 17.70
N ALA A 240 -20.96 1.03 16.57
CA ALA A 240 -20.90 0.29 15.32
C ALA A 240 -19.47 0.06 14.79
N MET A 241 -18.51 0.87 15.23
CA MET A 241 -17.09 0.69 14.89
C MET A 241 -16.49 -0.62 15.42
N LEU A 242 -17.03 -1.16 16.52
CA LEU A 242 -16.59 -2.44 17.11
C LEU A 242 -17.26 -3.65 16.44
N GLU A 243 -18.43 -3.42 15.82
CA GLU A 243 -19.25 -4.42 15.12
C GLU A 243 -19.07 -4.33 13.59
N TYR A 244 -17.84 -4.09 13.15
CA TYR A 244 -17.53 -3.81 11.74
C TYR A 244 -17.96 -4.94 10.78
N GLY A 245 -18.13 -6.18 11.25
CA GLY A 245 -18.68 -7.28 10.46
C GLY A 245 -20.10 -7.06 9.94
N ALA A 246 -20.87 -6.16 10.56
CA ALA A 246 -22.22 -5.80 10.13
C ALA A 246 -22.24 -4.83 8.94
N HIS A 247 -21.08 -4.36 8.48
CA HIS A 247 -20.96 -3.32 7.46
C HIS A 247 -20.26 -3.81 6.20
N ASP A 248 -20.62 -3.23 5.05
CA ASP A 248 -19.87 -3.44 3.81
C ASP A 248 -18.57 -2.64 3.81
N HIS A 249 -17.46 -3.34 3.58
CA HIS A 249 -16.11 -2.81 3.52
C HIS A 249 -15.45 -3.01 2.16
N GLY A 250 -16.20 -3.41 1.15
CA GLY A 250 -15.67 -3.84 -0.13
C GLY A 250 -14.99 -5.21 -0.05
N ALA A 251 -14.33 -5.60 -1.14
CA ALA A 251 -13.80 -6.95 -1.27
C ALA A 251 -12.49 -7.18 -0.49
N PHE A 252 -12.43 -8.25 0.29
CA PHE A 252 -11.21 -8.76 0.93
C PHE A 252 -10.47 -9.72 -0.01
N VAL A 253 -9.70 -9.16 -0.97
CA VAL A 253 -9.00 -9.90 -2.03
C VAL A 253 -7.51 -10.00 -1.73
N LYS A 254 -6.87 -11.12 -2.08
CA LYS A 254 -5.40 -11.26 -1.98
C LYS A 254 -4.72 -10.13 -2.74
N GLY A 255 -3.93 -9.32 -2.04
CA GLY A 255 -3.22 -8.16 -2.59
C GLY A 255 -3.92 -6.81 -2.41
N ILE A 256 -5.21 -6.80 -2.05
CA ILE A 256 -6.00 -5.59 -1.74
C ILE A 256 -6.46 -5.71 -0.27
N GLY A 257 -5.57 -5.36 0.67
CA GLY A 257 -5.83 -5.50 2.11
C GLY A 257 -5.52 -6.88 2.71
N ASP A 258 -5.91 -7.09 3.96
CA ASP A 258 -5.75 -8.38 4.67
C ASP A 258 -7.03 -9.21 4.50
N TRP A 259 -6.89 -10.45 4.00
CA TRP A 259 -7.99 -11.36 3.67
C TRP A 259 -8.19 -12.48 4.69
N ARG A 260 -7.46 -12.45 5.81
CA ARG A 260 -7.46 -13.49 6.84
C ARG A 260 -8.76 -13.54 7.66
N ASP A 261 -9.02 -14.71 8.23
CA ASP A 261 -10.22 -15.00 9.02
C ASP A 261 -10.41 -14.08 10.22
N LYS A 262 -9.32 -13.60 10.84
CA LYS A 262 -9.41 -12.64 11.94
C LYS A 262 -10.12 -11.34 11.57
N ILE A 263 -9.92 -10.86 10.34
CA ILE A 263 -10.65 -9.69 9.85
C ILE A 263 -12.08 -10.10 9.49
N ARG A 264 -12.28 -11.31 8.95
CA ARG A 264 -13.63 -11.84 8.63
C ARG A 264 -14.49 -12.12 9.86
N ALA A 265 -13.90 -12.22 11.05
CA ALA A 265 -14.64 -12.41 12.30
C ALA A 265 -15.65 -11.28 12.57
N GLY A 266 -15.42 -10.09 12.01
CA GLY A 266 -16.34 -8.96 12.14
C GLY A 266 -16.30 -8.23 13.49
N THR A 267 -15.46 -8.69 14.41
CA THR A 267 -15.25 -8.10 15.74
C THR A 267 -13.77 -8.12 16.11
N VAL A 268 -13.40 -7.33 17.12
CA VAL A 268 -12.03 -7.31 17.64
C VAL A 268 -11.69 -8.68 18.24
N VAL A 269 -10.57 -9.25 17.81
CA VAL A 269 -10.02 -10.49 18.37
C VAL A 269 -8.73 -10.16 19.09
N ALA A 270 -8.57 -10.72 20.29
CA ALA A 270 -7.39 -10.51 21.11
C ALA A 270 -6.07 -10.77 20.33
N GLY A 271 -5.08 -9.93 20.62
CA GLY A 271 -3.72 -10.06 20.12
C GLY A 271 -3.04 -11.34 20.59
N ARG A 272 -1.95 -11.72 19.91
CA ARG A 272 -1.02 -12.71 20.47
C ARG A 272 -0.19 -12.03 21.57
N PRO A 273 0.33 -12.78 22.56
CA PRO A 273 1.32 -12.27 23.49
C PRO A 273 2.48 -11.58 22.77
N LEU A 274 3.04 -10.56 23.40
CA LEU A 274 4.23 -9.89 22.88
C LEU A 274 5.42 -10.86 22.88
N PRO A 275 6.30 -10.80 21.86
CA PRO A 275 7.54 -11.57 21.85
C PRO A 275 8.39 -11.26 23.08
N ALA A 276 9.02 -12.28 23.65
CA ALA A 276 9.94 -12.10 24.77
C ALA A 276 11.21 -11.35 24.32
N PRO A 277 11.92 -10.66 25.23
CA PRO A 277 13.19 -9.97 24.95
C PRO A 277 14.20 -10.75 24.09
N GLY A 278 14.39 -12.05 24.40
CA GLY A 278 15.32 -12.93 23.70
C GLY A 278 14.86 -13.34 22.28
N GLU A 279 13.59 -13.12 21.95
CA GLU A 279 13.01 -13.46 20.64
C GLU A 279 13.11 -12.29 19.64
N VAL A 280 13.56 -11.11 20.07
CA VAL A 280 13.70 -9.93 19.21
C VAL A 280 15.04 -9.98 18.45
N PRO A 281 15.03 -10.07 17.11
CA PRO A 281 16.25 -9.98 16.30
C PRO A 281 17.04 -8.71 16.61
N ALA A 282 18.38 -8.80 16.59
CA ALA A 282 19.26 -7.71 16.98
C ALA A 282 19.01 -6.43 16.17
N GLU A 283 18.73 -6.60 14.88
CA GLU A 283 18.43 -5.54 13.91
C GLU A 283 17.13 -4.79 14.22
N LEU A 284 16.21 -5.41 14.98
CA LEU A 284 14.93 -4.79 15.37
C LEU A 284 15.00 -4.11 16.73
N ARG A 285 16.07 -4.28 17.52
CA ARG A 285 16.14 -3.75 18.89
C ARG A 285 16.07 -2.23 18.94
N GLU A 286 16.76 -1.55 18.03
CA GLU A 286 16.75 -0.08 18.00
C GLU A 286 15.34 0.47 17.73
N ILE A 287 14.66 -0.05 16.71
CA ILE A 287 13.31 0.39 16.38
C ILE A 287 12.29 -0.02 17.46
N SER A 288 12.46 -1.18 18.11
CA SER A 288 11.66 -1.58 19.26
C SER A 288 11.79 -0.58 20.41
N ARG A 289 13.01 -0.13 20.73
CA ARG A 289 13.27 0.90 21.75
C ARG A 289 12.61 2.22 21.39
N LEU A 290 12.79 2.70 20.15
CA LEU A 290 12.18 3.95 19.68
C LEU A 290 10.64 3.94 19.79
N TRP A 291 10.03 2.77 19.67
CA TRP A 291 8.58 2.57 19.77
C TRP A 291 8.09 2.17 21.17
N GLY A 292 8.98 2.17 22.19
CA GLY A 292 8.61 1.83 23.56
C GLY A 292 8.22 0.34 23.75
N TYR A 293 8.80 -0.55 22.96
CA TYR A 293 8.77 -2.01 23.16
C TYR A 293 10.10 -2.50 23.72
N ASP A 294 10.74 -1.71 24.58
CA ASP A 294 12.05 -2.07 25.12
C ASP A 294 11.99 -3.49 25.73
N PRO A 295 12.91 -4.38 25.30
CA PRO A 295 13.12 -5.62 26.00
C PRO A 295 13.81 -5.27 27.32
N LEU A 296 13.08 -5.26 28.44
CA LEU A 296 13.70 -5.26 29.77
C LEU A 296 14.67 -6.44 29.91
#